data_AF-A0ABD4AEQ2-F1
#
_entry.id   AF-A0ABD4AEQ2-F1
#
_cell.length_a   1.000
_cell.length_b   1.000
_cell.length_c   1.000
_cell.angle_alpha   90.00
_cell.angle_beta   90.00
_cell.angle_gamma   90.00
#
_symmetry.space_group_name_H-M   'P 1'
#
loop_
_entity.id
_entity.type
_entity.pdbx_description
1 polymer ?
#
loop_
_entity_poly.entity_id
_entity_poly.type
_entity_poly.pdbx_seq_one_letter_code
_entity_poly.pdbx_strand_id
1 'polypeptide(L)'
;MSYQDITQYNAACFTPGRPYGITSITIHWWGDPSDGPTFDGVIRTFTSGARGTSAHYVVEDGRVACLVAPGDRAWACGDGVGVGSGGNDTSISIECNPRQSDGDCRTVAELVRDLRAVYGDLPLYPHSRWFNTRCPGTYDLSRIDRIARGLPDTGHTSPATATAGTSKVRPGLATQVHYRLHRRGGDWLDEVTDYGPGDEGFAGLPCSAHDLLTVRVDEGNLRYRVHMLGGDWLDWVDRSDINDTVNGCAGVSGQVIDAVQLHYTTPAGRTLAQAWYRSQTAARQGWLPTVCDDGTSYGGDTFAGMFGEPLDRLQIAISDGNPF
;
A
#
# COMPACT_ATOMS: atom_id res chain seq x y z
N MET A 1 5.33 -14.38 12.35
CA MET A 1 4.14 -14.90 11.62
C MET A 1 3.63 -13.72 10.80
N SER A 2 2.96 -13.90 9.67
CA SER A 2 2.31 -12.76 9.03
C SER A 2 1.01 -12.48 9.79
N TYR A 3 0.80 -11.25 10.25
CA TYR A 3 -0.49 -10.83 10.79
C TYR A 3 -1.54 -10.80 9.68
N GLN A 4 -2.81 -10.91 10.05
CA GLN A 4 -3.92 -10.57 9.18
C GLN A 4 -3.98 -9.04 9.03
N ASP A 5 -3.64 -8.53 7.86
CA ASP A 5 -3.89 -7.14 7.45
C ASP A 5 -5.41 -6.92 7.26
N ILE A 6 -6.01 -5.79 7.58
CA ILE A 6 -7.48 -5.64 7.53
C ILE A 6 -7.75 -4.24 6.97
N THR A 7 -8.16 -4.21 5.71
CA THR A 7 -8.27 -2.97 4.92
C THR A 7 -9.72 -2.58 4.61
N GLN A 8 -10.68 -3.41 5.03
CA GLN A 8 -12.12 -3.22 4.78
C GLN A 8 -12.76 -2.06 5.57
N TYR A 9 -12.01 -1.36 6.42
CA TYR A 9 -12.51 -0.29 7.28
C TYR A 9 -11.85 1.03 6.94
N ASN A 10 -12.61 2.12 6.96
CA ASN A 10 -12.09 3.48 6.84
C ASN A 10 -12.53 4.30 8.06
N ALA A 11 -11.61 5.05 8.65
CA ALA A 11 -11.96 6.03 9.67
C ALA A 11 -12.78 7.17 9.04
N ALA A 12 -13.78 7.66 9.78
CA ALA A 12 -14.63 8.75 9.30
C ALA A 12 -13.95 10.13 9.36
N CYS A 13 -12.81 10.24 10.04
CA CYS A 13 -12.10 11.49 10.26
C CYS A 13 -10.63 11.37 9.87
N PHE A 14 -10.15 12.17 8.93
CA PHE A 14 -8.74 12.31 8.59
C PHE A 14 -8.54 13.56 7.73
N THR A 15 -7.28 13.95 7.49
CA THR A 15 -6.94 15.00 6.53
C THR A 15 -6.13 14.42 5.38
N PRO A 16 -6.60 14.54 4.13
CA PRO A 16 -5.86 14.03 2.98
C PRO A 16 -4.44 14.62 2.84
N GLY A 17 -3.52 13.78 2.34
CA GLY A 17 -2.16 14.15 1.96
C GLY A 17 -1.17 14.32 3.11
N ARG A 18 0.12 14.38 2.75
CA ARG A 18 1.28 14.54 3.65
C ARG A 18 2.21 15.68 3.19
N PRO A 19 1.74 16.94 3.23
CA PRO A 19 2.56 18.08 2.78
C PRO A 19 3.84 18.30 3.60
N TYR A 20 3.94 17.69 4.79
CA TYR A 20 5.09 17.76 5.67
C TYR A 20 5.89 16.45 5.74
N GLY A 21 5.56 15.47 4.89
CA GLY A 21 6.19 14.15 4.88
C GLY A 21 5.84 13.25 6.08
N ILE A 22 6.47 12.07 6.13
CA ILE A 22 6.38 11.12 7.24
C ILE A 22 7.77 11.03 7.87
N THR A 23 7.87 11.26 9.18
CA THR A 23 9.15 11.35 9.90
C THR A 23 9.24 10.43 11.11
N SER A 24 8.14 9.82 11.53
CA SER A 24 8.12 8.92 12.69
C SER A 24 6.88 8.03 12.72
N ILE A 25 6.86 7.07 13.64
CA ILE A 25 5.70 6.27 13.99
C ILE A 25 5.33 6.61 15.44
N THR A 26 4.07 6.97 15.68
CA THR A 26 3.57 7.22 17.04
C THR A 26 2.82 6.00 17.56
N ILE A 27 3.26 5.47 18.69
CA ILE A 27 2.61 4.36 19.38
C ILE A 27 1.57 4.92 20.35
N HIS A 28 0.35 4.41 20.22
CA HIS A 28 -0.80 4.66 21.07
C HIS A 28 -1.29 3.34 21.69
N TRP A 29 -2.16 3.45 22.69
CA TRP A 29 -2.95 2.34 23.20
C TRP A 29 -4.43 2.74 23.28
N TRP A 30 -5.35 1.82 23.02
CA TRP A 30 -6.77 2.14 23.10
C TRP A 30 -7.34 1.83 24.49
N GLY A 31 -8.08 2.78 25.06
CA GLY A 31 -8.84 2.58 26.30
C GLY A 31 -7.98 2.20 27.53
N ASP A 32 -8.67 1.84 28.61
CA ASP A 32 -8.05 1.24 29.80
C ASP A 32 -8.16 -0.28 29.72
N PRO A 33 -7.07 -1.06 29.91
CA PRO A 33 -7.15 -2.52 29.88
C PRO A 33 -8.14 -3.09 30.91
N SER A 34 -8.43 -2.41 32.03
CA SER A 34 -9.40 -2.86 33.04
C SER A 34 -10.83 -2.90 32.52
N ASP A 35 -11.15 -2.09 31.51
CA ASP A 35 -12.50 -1.97 30.96
C ASP A 35 -12.81 -3.04 29.90
N GLY A 36 -11.83 -3.91 29.60
CA GLY A 36 -11.96 -4.96 28.59
C GLY A 36 -12.23 -4.44 27.16
N PRO A 37 -11.55 -3.37 26.68
CA PRO A 37 -11.80 -2.85 25.35
C PRO A 37 -11.39 -3.87 24.27
N THR A 38 -12.10 -3.85 23.15
CA THR A 38 -11.92 -4.80 22.05
C THR A 38 -11.42 -4.10 20.78
N PHE A 39 -10.71 -4.85 19.95
CA PHE A 39 -10.25 -4.43 18.62
C PHE A 39 -11.39 -3.90 17.75
N ASP A 40 -12.49 -4.63 17.64
CA ASP A 40 -13.66 -4.17 16.89
C ASP A 40 -14.32 -2.93 17.52
N GLY A 41 -14.18 -2.77 18.85
CA GLY A 41 -14.70 -1.61 19.58
C GLY A 41 -13.97 -0.31 19.21
N VAL A 42 -12.64 -0.36 19.16
CA VAL A 42 -11.84 0.80 18.73
C VAL A 42 -12.01 1.08 17.24
N ILE A 43 -12.10 0.05 16.39
CA ILE A 43 -12.41 0.23 14.96
C ILE A 43 -13.76 0.94 14.77
N ARG A 44 -14.81 0.47 15.45
CA ARG A 44 -16.14 1.11 15.41
C ARG A 44 -16.10 2.56 15.88
N THR A 45 -15.26 2.85 16.87
CA THR A 45 -15.07 4.22 17.36
C THR A 45 -14.56 5.13 16.25
N PHE A 46 -13.51 4.71 15.53
CA PHE A 46 -12.93 5.50 14.45
C PHE A 46 -13.79 5.54 13.18
N THR A 47 -14.50 4.47 12.85
CA THR A 47 -15.40 4.45 11.68
C THR A 47 -16.71 5.23 11.91
N SER A 48 -17.15 5.41 13.16
CA SER A 48 -18.32 6.23 13.47
C SER A 48 -18.08 7.74 13.34
N GLY A 49 -16.84 8.19 13.51
CA GLY A 49 -16.48 9.62 13.53
C GLY A 49 -16.95 10.40 14.75
N ALA A 50 -17.76 9.81 15.64
CA ALA A 50 -18.40 10.53 16.76
C ALA A 50 -17.41 11.19 17.72
N ARG A 51 -16.17 10.69 17.81
CA ARG A 51 -15.11 11.25 18.65
C ARG A 51 -14.28 12.33 17.96
N GLY A 52 -14.38 12.50 16.64
CA GLY A 52 -13.51 13.38 15.87
C GLY A 52 -12.03 12.98 15.95
N THR A 53 -11.75 11.67 16.01
CA THR A 53 -10.40 11.11 16.13
C THR A 53 -10.22 9.92 15.19
N SER A 54 -8.98 9.61 14.85
CA SER A 54 -8.63 8.42 14.04
C SER A 54 -7.19 7.98 14.31
N ALA A 55 -6.85 6.79 13.83
CA ALA A 55 -5.47 6.30 13.74
C ALA A 55 -5.27 5.66 12.36
N HIS A 56 -4.02 5.51 11.93
CA HIS A 56 -3.73 4.79 10.69
C HIS A 56 -3.96 3.31 10.90
N TYR A 57 -3.45 2.77 12.01
CA TYR A 57 -3.56 1.35 12.32
C TYR A 57 -4.15 1.09 13.69
N VAL A 58 -4.90 -0.01 13.80
CA VAL A 58 -5.32 -0.65 15.05
C VAL A 58 -4.70 -2.05 15.07
N VAL A 59 -4.01 -2.42 16.14
CA VAL A 59 -3.19 -3.63 16.22
C VAL A 59 -3.45 -4.44 17.48
N GLU A 60 -3.71 -5.73 17.31
CA GLU A 60 -3.60 -6.74 18.36
C GLU A 60 -2.95 -8.02 17.84
N ASP A 61 -2.72 -8.99 18.73
CA ASP A 61 -2.09 -10.27 18.39
C ASP A 61 -2.68 -10.90 17.11
N GLY A 62 -1.84 -10.98 16.08
CA GLY A 62 -2.14 -11.57 14.78
C GLY A 62 -3.05 -10.74 13.87
N ARG A 63 -3.46 -9.51 14.24
CA ARG A 63 -4.37 -8.67 13.45
C ARG A 63 -3.95 -7.20 13.41
N VAL A 64 -3.93 -6.63 12.22
CA VAL A 64 -3.66 -5.22 11.95
C VAL A 64 -4.77 -4.69 11.08
N ALA A 65 -5.57 -3.74 11.55
CA ALA A 65 -6.50 -3.00 10.71
C ALA A 65 -5.89 -1.66 10.30
N CYS A 66 -5.95 -1.33 9.02
CA CYS A 66 -5.61 -0.02 8.50
C CYS A 66 -6.91 0.77 8.27
N LEU A 67 -7.05 1.91 8.95
CA LEU A 67 -8.26 2.74 8.90
C LEU A 67 -8.02 4.09 8.22
N VAL A 68 -6.78 4.57 8.20
CA VAL A 68 -6.36 5.75 7.44
C VAL A 68 -5.10 5.37 6.69
N ALA A 69 -5.11 5.56 5.37
CA ALA A 69 -3.92 5.36 4.54
C ALA A 69 -2.75 6.15 5.14
N PRO A 70 -1.53 5.59 5.29
CA PRO A 70 -0.41 6.32 5.90
C PRO A 70 -0.04 7.60 5.15
N GLY A 71 -0.37 7.66 3.86
CA GLY A 71 -0.19 8.85 3.06
C GLY A 71 -1.15 10.01 3.41
N ASP A 72 -2.18 9.78 4.21
CA ASP A 72 -3.05 10.80 4.78
C ASP A 72 -2.70 11.00 6.26
N ARG A 73 -3.28 12.03 6.88
CA ARG A 73 -3.02 12.38 8.28
C ARG A 73 -4.19 11.97 9.16
N ALA A 74 -3.96 10.97 10.01
CA ALA A 74 -4.89 10.62 11.09
C ALA A 74 -4.91 11.69 12.20
N TRP A 75 -6.01 11.74 12.96
CA TRP A 75 -6.23 12.69 14.05
C TRP A 75 -6.11 11.96 15.40
N ALA A 76 -4.88 11.60 15.77
CA ALA A 76 -4.59 10.75 16.93
C ALA A 76 -3.82 11.48 18.04
N CYS A 77 -2.96 12.44 17.67
CA CYS A 77 -1.92 12.96 18.54
C CYS A 77 -2.35 14.19 19.34
N GLY A 78 -3.40 14.90 18.92
CA GLY A 78 -3.92 16.06 19.65
C GLY A 78 -3.04 17.33 19.58
N ASP A 79 -2.06 17.37 18.67
CA ASP A 79 -1.09 18.46 18.52
C ASP A 79 -1.34 19.35 17.27
N GLY A 80 -2.56 19.33 16.75
CA GLY A 80 -2.98 20.10 15.58
C GLY A 80 -2.75 19.36 14.25
N VAL A 81 -3.46 19.79 13.19
CA VAL A 81 -3.38 19.21 11.83
C VAL A 81 -3.27 20.36 10.83
N GLY A 82 -2.43 20.21 9.81
CA GLY A 82 -2.19 21.26 8.81
C GLY A 82 -1.27 22.39 9.29
N VAL A 83 -0.52 22.16 10.36
CA VAL A 83 0.36 23.15 11.01
C VAL A 83 1.82 22.71 11.05
N GLY A 84 2.15 21.55 10.49
CA GLY A 84 3.49 20.95 10.55
C GLY A 84 3.76 20.28 11.89
N SER A 85 2.73 19.73 12.54
CA SER A 85 2.84 19.05 13.84
C SER A 85 3.65 17.75 13.78
N GLY A 86 4.29 17.39 14.90
CA GLY A 86 5.12 16.17 14.98
C GLY A 86 4.30 14.89 14.98
N GLY A 87 3.15 14.92 15.64
CA GLY A 87 2.22 13.81 15.77
C GLY A 87 1.31 13.66 14.55
N ASN A 88 0.26 14.48 14.45
CA ASN A 88 -0.74 14.26 13.39
C ASN A 88 -0.21 14.50 11.99
N ASP A 89 0.57 15.57 11.76
CA ASP A 89 0.99 15.92 10.40
C ASP A 89 2.09 14.99 9.87
N THR A 90 3.02 14.56 10.72
CA THR A 90 4.25 13.88 10.26
C THR A 90 4.47 12.47 10.81
N SER A 91 3.57 11.93 11.66
CA SER A 91 3.71 10.55 12.14
C SER A 91 2.64 9.59 11.61
N ILE A 92 2.97 8.30 11.59
CA ILE A 92 2.01 7.21 11.44
C ILE A 92 1.59 6.73 12.84
N SER A 93 0.37 7.07 13.25
CA SER A 93 -0.25 6.60 14.49
C SER A 93 -0.73 5.15 14.44
N ILE A 94 -0.24 4.34 15.38
CA ILE A 94 -0.64 2.94 15.61
C ILE A 94 -1.30 2.84 16.99
N GLU A 95 -2.59 2.53 17.00
CA GLU A 95 -3.36 2.20 18.21
C GLU A 95 -3.17 0.73 18.55
N CYS A 96 -2.68 0.42 19.74
CA CYS A 96 -2.29 -0.93 20.12
C CYS A 96 -3.16 -1.47 21.27
N ASN A 97 -3.34 -2.79 21.32
CA ASN A 97 -4.11 -3.45 22.38
C ASN A 97 -3.51 -3.17 23.77
N PRO A 98 -4.24 -2.51 24.68
CA PRO A 98 -3.66 -2.05 25.95
C PRO A 98 -3.18 -3.19 26.86
N ARG A 99 -3.60 -4.44 26.59
CA ARG A 99 -3.20 -5.65 27.33
C ARG A 99 -1.76 -6.09 27.07
N GLN A 100 -1.16 -5.69 25.94
CA GLN A 100 0.28 -5.86 25.67
C GLN A 100 0.81 -7.30 25.84
N SER A 101 0.09 -8.30 25.33
CA SER A 101 0.64 -9.65 25.28
C SER A 101 1.91 -9.71 24.42
N ASP A 102 2.71 -10.77 24.56
CA ASP A 102 3.88 -10.97 23.71
C ASP A 102 3.50 -11.04 22.22
N GLY A 103 2.32 -11.58 21.91
CA GLY A 103 1.74 -11.57 20.57
C GLY A 103 1.40 -10.16 20.09
N ASP A 104 0.77 -9.33 20.93
CA ASP A 104 0.50 -7.92 20.60
C ASP A 104 1.82 -7.17 20.30
N CYS A 105 2.84 -7.30 21.16
CA CYS A 105 4.14 -6.67 20.95
C CYS A 105 4.83 -7.18 19.67
N ARG A 106 4.71 -8.48 19.39
CA ARG A 106 5.26 -9.11 18.18
C ARG A 106 4.61 -8.56 16.93
N THR A 107 3.27 -8.44 16.90
CA THR A 107 2.52 -7.94 15.75
C THR A 107 2.75 -6.45 15.52
N VAL A 108 2.80 -5.63 16.59
CA VAL A 108 3.20 -4.21 16.44
C VAL A 108 4.60 -4.10 15.84
N ALA A 109 5.55 -4.94 16.26
CA ALA A 109 6.90 -4.95 15.69
C ALA A 109 6.95 -5.43 14.23
N GLU A 110 6.11 -6.38 13.82
CA GLU A 110 5.95 -6.80 12.42
C GLU A 110 5.44 -5.63 11.57
N LEU A 111 4.40 -4.92 12.03
CA LEU A 111 3.89 -3.74 11.36
C LEU A 111 4.93 -2.61 11.30
N VAL A 112 5.66 -2.35 12.39
CA VAL A 112 6.73 -1.33 12.41
C VAL A 112 7.83 -1.67 11.39
N ARG A 113 8.23 -2.95 11.29
CA ARG A 113 9.17 -3.38 10.25
C ARG A 113 8.60 -3.09 8.87
N ASP A 114 7.35 -3.45 8.61
CA ASP A 114 6.74 -3.25 7.29
C ASP A 114 6.57 -1.76 6.96
N LEU A 115 6.19 -0.92 7.92
CA LEU A 115 6.16 0.53 7.73
C LEU A 115 7.55 1.13 7.49
N ARG A 116 8.60 0.59 8.12
CA ARG A 116 9.98 1.06 7.86
C ARG A 116 10.53 0.61 6.52
N ALA A 117 10.12 -0.57 6.08
CA ALA A 117 10.34 -1.03 4.74
C ALA A 117 9.72 -0.04 3.74
N VAL A 118 8.52 0.47 4.04
CA VAL A 118 7.79 1.43 3.17
C VAL A 118 8.29 2.87 3.26
N TYR A 119 8.55 3.38 4.45
CA TYR A 119 8.71 4.82 4.66
C TYR A 119 10.12 5.19 5.17
N GLY A 120 11.07 4.26 5.08
CA GLY A 120 12.44 4.41 5.59
C GLY A 120 12.55 4.13 7.10
N ASP A 121 13.76 4.26 7.66
CA ASP A 121 14.01 4.00 9.09
C ASP A 121 13.37 5.06 10.00
N LEU A 122 12.06 4.90 10.26
CA LEU A 122 11.26 5.79 11.09
C LEU A 122 11.48 5.51 12.60
N PRO A 123 11.84 6.51 13.42
CA PRO A 123 11.88 6.36 14.88
C PRO A 123 10.48 6.16 15.47
N LEU A 124 10.41 5.45 16.61
CA LEU A 124 9.18 5.26 17.39
C LEU A 124 9.06 6.33 18.48
N TYR A 125 7.89 6.93 18.60
CA TYR A 125 7.58 7.88 19.67
C TYR A 125 6.30 7.51 20.42
N PRO A 126 6.24 7.72 21.75
CA PRO A 126 5.00 7.57 22.49
C PRO A 126 4.09 8.79 22.22
N HIS A 127 2.77 8.59 22.27
CA HIS A 127 1.81 9.71 22.18
C HIS A 127 2.09 10.82 23.21
N SER A 128 2.53 10.48 24.42
CA SER A 128 2.90 11.44 25.47
C SER A 128 4.01 12.43 25.08
N ARG A 129 4.74 12.17 23.98
CA ARG A 129 5.69 13.13 23.41
C ARG A 129 5.00 14.37 22.83
N TRP A 130 3.79 14.20 22.30
CA TRP A 130 3.06 15.23 21.55
C TRP A 130 1.99 15.92 22.39
N PHE A 131 1.41 15.21 23.35
CA PHE A 131 0.30 15.68 24.16
C PHE A 131 0.45 15.27 25.62
N ASN A 132 -0.13 16.04 26.54
CA ASN A 132 -0.14 15.68 27.96
C ASN A 132 -1.13 14.53 28.21
N THR A 133 -0.66 13.31 28.06
CA THR A 133 -1.45 12.08 28.19
C THR A 133 -0.61 10.96 28.83
N ARG A 134 -1.30 9.96 29.38
CA ARG A 134 -0.65 8.72 29.83
C ARG A 134 -0.39 7.74 28.69
N CYS A 135 -0.99 7.94 27.52
CA CYS A 135 -0.80 7.10 26.33
C CYS A 135 0.68 7.12 25.87
N PRO A 136 1.29 5.97 25.51
CA PRO A 136 0.72 4.63 25.33
C PRO A 136 0.78 3.74 26.58
N GLY A 137 0.73 4.34 27.76
CA GLY A 137 0.76 3.62 29.03
C GLY A 137 2.13 2.98 29.26
N THR A 138 2.14 1.66 29.40
CA THR A 138 3.32 0.86 29.73
C THR A 138 4.00 0.23 28.53
N TYR A 139 3.57 0.55 27.30
CA TYR A 139 4.17 -0.01 26.09
C TYR A 139 5.68 0.25 26.03
N ASP A 140 6.48 -0.81 25.96
CA ASP A 140 7.93 -0.72 25.81
C ASP A 140 8.32 -0.55 24.33
N LEU A 141 8.47 0.70 23.92
CA LEU A 141 8.87 1.05 22.55
C LEU A 141 10.28 0.54 22.20
N SER A 142 11.18 0.42 23.19
CA SER A 142 12.53 -0.09 22.94
C SER A 142 12.52 -1.60 22.66
N ARG A 143 11.62 -2.34 23.31
CA ARG A 143 11.35 -3.74 23.00
C ARG A 143 10.77 -3.90 21.60
N ILE A 144 9.76 -3.10 21.23
CA ILE A 144 9.17 -3.12 19.88
C ILE A 144 10.24 -2.82 18.82
N ASP A 145 11.02 -1.75 19.01
CA ASP A 145 12.08 -1.36 18.07
C ASP A 145 13.11 -2.49 17.88
N ARG A 146 13.57 -3.09 18.99
CA ARG A 146 14.53 -4.20 18.94
C ARG A 146 13.97 -5.41 18.21
N ILE A 147 12.71 -5.77 18.47
CA ILE A 147 12.06 -6.88 17.77
C ILE A 147 11.99 -6.56 16.29
N ALA A 148 11.43 -5.40 15.90
CA ALA A 148 11.22 -5.00 14.51
C ALA A 148 12.52 -5.04 13.69
N ARG A 149 13.62 -4.52 14.24
CA ARG A 149 14.95 -4.53 13.60
C ARG A 149 15.57 -5.93 13.48
N GLY A 150 15.18 -6.86 14.36
CA GLY A 150 15.65 -8.25 14.33
C GLY A 150 14.85 -9.17 13.43
N LEU A 151 13.77 -8.67 12.80
CA LEU A 151 12.94 -9.48 11.92
C LEU A 151 13.54 -9.58 10.53
N PRO A 152 13.32 -10.73 9.86
CA PRO A 152 13.60 -10.80 8.43
C PRO A 152 12.70 -9.79 7.71
N ASP A 153 13.28 -9.18 6.69
CA ASP A 153 12.52 -8.42 5.72
C ASP A 153 11.48 -9.34 5.07
N THR A 154 10.22 -8.92 5.07
CA THR A 154 9.14 -9.65 4.38
C THR A 154 8.92 -9.17 2.97
N GLY A 155 9.72 -8.19 2.55
CA GLY A 155 9.68 -7.67 1.22
C GLY A 155 8.47 -6.78 0.93
N HIS A 156 7.97 -6.09 1.96
CA HIS A 156 6.92 -5.08 1.89
C HIS A 156 7.51 -3.67 1.79
N THR A 157 8.72 -3.53 1.26
CA THR A 157 9.35 -2.23 1.11
C THR A 157 8.62 -1.39 0.07
N SER A 158 8.48 -0.09 0.34
CA SER A 158 8.22 0.91 -0.71
C SER A 158 9.58 1.24 -1.24
N PRO A 159 9.73 1.44 -2.54
CA PRO A 159 11.05 1.48 -3.09
C PRO A 159 11.69 2.77 -2.60
N ALA A 160 12.73 2.60 -1.80
CA ALA A 160 13.70 3.61 -1.53
C ALA A 160 15.05 2.96 -1.82
N THR A 161 15.62 3.34 -2.97
CA THR A 161 17.03 3.15 -3.35
C THR A 161 17.38 1.85 -4.10
N ALA A 162 16.62 1.46 -5.13
CA ALA A 162 17.20 0.67 -6.22
C ALA A 162 17.71 1.61 -7.32
N THR A 163 19.03 1.78 -7.39
CA THR A 163 19.65 2.49 -8.51
C THR A 163 19.36 1.69 -9.78
N ALA A 164 18.89 2.36 -10.84
CA ALA A 164 18.63 1.78 -12.15
C ALA A 164 19.87 1.04 -12.70
N GLY A 165 19.97 -0.25 -12.38
CA GLY A 165 20.91 -1.19 -12.94
C GLY A 165 20.13 -2.10 -13.88
N THR A 166 20.69 -2.38 -15.06
CA THR A 166 20.13 -3.32 -16.01
C THR A 166 20.14 -4.73 -15.41
N SER A 167 19.11 -5.09 -14.67
CA SER A 167 18.84 -6.44 -14.19
C SER A 167 18.70 -7.37 -15.39
N LYS A 168 19.24 -8.58 -15.29
CA LYS A 168 18.96 -9.64 -16.26
C LYS A 168 17.50 -10.09 -16.06
N VAL A 169 16.79 -10.36 -17.16
CA VAL A 169 15.45 -10.97 -17.15
C VAL A 169 15.42 -12.16 -16.19
N ARG A 170 14.43 -12.21 -15.29
CA ARG A 170 14.30 -13.31 -14.32
C ARG A 170 14.09 -14.63 -15.06
N PRO A 171 14.64 -15.75 -14.55
CA PRO A 171 14.36 -17.07 -15.12
C PRO A 171 12.86 -17.34 -15.19
N GLY A 172 12.36 -17.75 -16.36
CA GLY A 172 10.95 -18.02 -16.60
C GLY A 172 10.15 -16.83 -17.15
N LEU A 173 10.73 -15.63 -17.23
CA LEU A 173 10.11 -14.47 -17.88
C LEU A 173 10.64 -14.28 -19.30
N ALA A 174 9.76 -13.84 -20.21
CA ALA A 174 10.08 -13.62 -21.62
C ALA A 174 10.78 -12.27 -21.86
N THR A 175 10.40 -11.25 -21.11
CA THR A 175 11.00 -9.91 -21.10
C THR A 175 10.70 -9.23 -19.77
N GLN A 176 11.43 -8.18 -19.43
CA GLN A 176 11.12 -7.37 -18.25
C GLN A 176 9.99 -6.39 -18.55
N VAL A 177 9.05 -6.28 -17.62
CA VAL A 177 8.05 -5.22 -17.57
C VAL A 177 8.37 -4.24 -16.46
N HIS A 178 8.19 -2.95 -16.70
CA HIS A 178 8.46 -1.88 -15.74
C HIS A 178 7.23 -1.01 -15.61
N TYR A 179 6.82 -0.71 -14.38
CA TYR A 179 5.57 -0.01 -14.15
C TYR A 179 5.54 0.79 -12.85
N ARG A 180 4.69 1.82 -12.82
CA ARG A 180 4.53 2.74 -11.68
C ARG A 180 3.06 3.04 -11.47
N LEU A 181 2.65 3.15 -10.22
CA LEU A 181 1.39 3.79 -9.88
C LEU A 181 1.66 5.21 -9.37
N HIS A 182 0.80 6.14 -9.75
CA HIS A 182 0.77 7.47 -9.14
C HIS A 182 -0.19 7.45 -7.98
N ARG A 183 0.26 7.97 -6.84
CA ARG A 183 -0.60 8.07 -5.66
C ARG A 183 -1.68 9.11 -5.94
N ARG A 184 -2.93 8.83 -5.57
CA ARG A 184 -4.05 9.75 -5.80
C ARG A 184 -3.73 11.18 -5.32
N GLY A 185 -3.62 12.13 -6.25
CA GLY A 185 -3.33 13.54 -5.97
C GLY A 185 -1.96 13.79 -5.30
N GLY A 186 -1.04 12.83 -5.39
CA GLY A 186 0.30 12.88 -4.79
C GLY A 186 1.38 12.87 -5.87
N ASP A 187 2.43 12.08 -5.62
CA ASP A 187 3.56 11.88 -6.53
C ASP A 187 3.52 10.49 -7.17
N TRP A 188 4.31 10.31 -8.23
CA TRP A 188 4.62 9.00 -8.78
C TRP A 188 5.36 8.16 -7.74
N LEU A 189 4.94 6.91 -7.58
CA LEU A 189 5.73 5.91 -6.86
C LEU A 189 6.89 5.43 -7.76
N ASP A 190 7.88 4.84 -7.12
CA ASP A 190 9.05 4.28 -7.79
C ASP A 190 8.66 3.15 -8.76
N GLU A 191 9.56 2.90 -9.72
CA GLU A 191 9.37 1.89 -10.76
C GLU A 191 9.61 0.50 -10.22
N VAL A 192 8.69 -0.40 -10.54
CA VAL A 192 8.78 -1.82 -10.23
C VAL A 192 9.10 -2.57 -11.50
N THR A 193 10.04 -3.52 -11.44
CA THR A 193 10.36 -4.42 -12.56
C THR A 193 9.79 -5.82 -12.27
N ASP A 194 8.96 -6.37 -13.15
CA ASP A 194 8.30 -7.67 -12.99
C ASP A 194 7.57 -7.83 -11.63
N TYR A 195 7.94 -8.83 -10.83
CA TYR A 195 7.39 -9.13 -9.50
C TYR A 195 8.40 -9.94 -8.66
N GLY A 196 8.34 -9.89 -7.32
CA GLY A 196 9.25 -10.61 -6.42
C GLY A 196 9.07 -10.32 -4.93
N PRO A 197 9.92 -10.85 -4.04
CA PRO A 197 10.00 -10.38 -2.65
C PRO A 197 10.72 -9.03 -2.60
N GLY A 198 10.28 -8.08 -1.77
CA GLY A 198 10.99 -6.81 -1.58
C GLY A 198 10.44 -5.68 -2.45
N ASP A 199 11.34 -4.72 -2.68
CA ASP A 199 11.14 -3.51 -3.49
C ASP A 199 10.71 -3.79 -4.94
N GLU A 200 10.74 -5.05 -5.34
CA GLU A 200 10.39 -5.57 -6.67
C GLU A 200 9.03 -6.28 -6.68
N GLY A 201 8.24 -6.12 -5.62
CA GLY A 201 7.09 -6.98 -5.37
C GLY A 201 5.81 -6.54 -6.05
N PHE A 202 5.50 -5.25 -6.07
CA PHE A 202 4.27 -4.72 -6.64
C PHE A 202 4.36 -3.19 -6.73
N ALA A 203 3.67 -2.57 -7.68
CA ALA A 203 3.46 -1.12 -7.64
C ALA A 203 2.29 -0.82 -6.71
N GLY A 204 2.38 0.31 -5.99
CA GLY A 204 1.34 0.78 -5.07
C GLY A 204 1.78 0.81 -3.62
N LEU A 205 0.96 1.41 -2.77
CA LEU A 205 1.15 1.47 -1.32
C LEU A 205 0.00 0.74 -0.62
N PRO A 206 0.25 -0.05 0.44
CA PRO A 206 -0.82 -0.69 1.19
C PRO A 206 -1.89 0.32 1.67
N CYS A 207 -3.15 -0.10 1.53
CA CYS A 207 -4.34 0.64 1.93
C CYS A 207 -4.44 2.02 1.27
N SER A 208 -3.93 2.17 0.05
CA SER A 208 -3.91 3.45 -0.66
C SER A 208 -4.67 3.37 -1.98
N ALA A 209 -5.04 4.53 -2.50
CA ALA A 209 -5.67 4.66 -3.82
C ALA A 209 -4.72 5.35 -4.80
N HIS A 210 -4.81 4.95 -6.06
CA HIS A 210 -3.95 5.40 -7.15
C HIS A 210 -4.81 5.95 -8.30
N ASP A 211 -4.27 6.89 -9.07
CA ASP A 211 -5.01 7.65 -10.09
C ASP A 211 -4.37 7.63 -11.48
N LEU A 212 -3.07 7.32 -11.59
CA LEU A 212 -2.36 7.11 -12.85
C LEU A 212 -1.51 5.83 -12.80
N LEU A 213 -1.27 5.25 -13.97
CA LEU A 213 -0.44 4.06 -14.18
C LEU A 213 0.46 4.28 -15.41
N THR A 214 1.74 3.93 -15.31
CA THR A 214 2.62 3.73 -16.47
C THR A 214 3.08 2.29 -16.56
N VAL A 215 3.17 1.74 -17.78
CA VAL A 215 3.73 0.39 -18.03
C VAL A 215 4.58 0.42 -19.30
N ARG A 216 5.78 -0.18 -19.26
CA ARG A 216 6.66 -0.40 -20.41
C ARG A 216 7.31 -1.78 -20.36
N VAL A 217 7.76 -2.28 -21.49
CA VAL A 217 8.49 -3.55 -21.61
C VAL A 217 9.84 -3.32 -22.29
N ASP A 218 10.84 -4.13 -21.98
CA ASP A 218 12.16 -4.06 -22.65
C ASP A 218 12.10 -4.59 -24.09
N GLU A 219 11.19 -5.55 -24.37
CA GLU A 219 11.02 -6.15 -25.69
C GLU A 219 9.55 -6.49 -25.98
N GLY A 220 9.10 -6.26 -27.20
CA GLY A 220 7.69 -6.44 -27.61
C GLY A 220 6.91 -5.15 -27.53
N ASN A 221 5.59 -5.26 -27.66
CA ASN A 221 4.69 -4.12 -27.54
C ASN A 221 3.68 -4.41 -26.44
N LEU A 222 3.41 -3.42 -25.60
CA LEU A 222 2.42 -3.51 -24.55
C LEU A 222 1.51 -2.30 -24.63
N ARG A 223 0.20 -2.54 -24.61
CA ARG A 223 -0.80 -1.50 -24.37
C ARG A 223 -1.53 -1.79 -23.08
N TYR A 224 -1.96 -0.74 -22.41
CA TYR A 224 -2.66 -0.81 -21.14
C TYR A 224 -3.70 0.29 -21.02
N ARG A 225 -4.72 0.08 -20.20
CA ARG A 225 -5.73 1.08 -19.85
C ARG A 225 -6.26 0.85 -18.45
N VAL A 226 -6.97 1.84 -17.92
CA VAL A 226 -7.54 1.78 -16.58
C VAL A 226 -9.03 2.14 -16.61
N HIS A 227 -9.76 1.59 -15.65
CA HIS A 227 -11.13 1.98 -15.34
C HIS A 227 -11.13 2.89 -14.12
N MET A 228 -11.95 3.93 -14.18
CA MET A 228 -12.08 4.89 -13.07
C MET A 228 -13.18 4.44 -12.12
N LEU A 229 -12.94 4.57 -10.82
CA LEU A 229 -13.92 4.26 -9.78
C LEU A 229 -15.20 5.06 -9.99
N GLY A 230 -16.30 4.35 -10.28
CA GLY A 230 -17.60 4.95 -10.58
C GLY A 230 -17.69 5.66 -11.94
N GLY A 231 -16.70 5.45 -12.81
CA GLY A 231 -16.64 6.00 -14.16
C GLY A 231 -16.60 4.91 -15.22
N ASP A 232 -15.88 5.20 -16.31
CA ASP A 232 -15.73 4.32 -17.47
C ASP A 232 -14.27 3.88 -17.65
N TRP A 233 -14.06 2.93 -18.57
CA TRP A 233 -12.75 2.63 -19.12
C TRP A 233 -12.21 3.82 -19.91
N LEU A 234 -10.95 4.17 -19.68
CA LEU A 234 -10.23 5.11 -20.54
C LEU A 234 -9.67 4.41 -21.79
N ASP A 235 -9.22 5.23 -22.73
CA ASP A 235 -8.56 4.75 -23.94
C ASP A 235 -7.24 4.02 -23.64
N TRP A 236 -6.82 3.19 -24.60
CA TRP A 236 -5.55 2.48 -24.51
C TRP A 236 -4.35 3.41 -24.65
N VAL A 237 -3.32 3.15 -23.85
CA VAL A 237 -2.02 3.81 -23.85
C VAL A 237 -0.94 2.77 -24.13
N ASP A 238 0.07 3.13 -24.92
CA ASP A 238 1.23 2.28 -25.29
C ASP A 238 2.57 2.98 -25.02
N ARG A 239 2.53 4.13 -24.32
CA ARG A 239 3.70 4.90 -23.87
C ARG A 239 3.87 4.80 -22.36
N SER A 240 5.03 5.21 -21.87
CA SER A 240 5.35 5.28 -20.43
C SER A 240 6.19 6.52 -20.18
N ASP A 241 5.53 7.66 -19.97
CA ASP A 241 6.16 8.93 -19.63
C ASP A 241 5.43 9.60 -18.47
N ILE A 242 6.09 9.64 -17.31
CA ILE A 242 5.56 10.23 -16.08
C ILE A 242 5.37 11.76 -16.17
N ASN A 243 5.99 12.42 -17.15
CA ASN A 243 5.90 13.87 -17.36
C ASN A 243 4.79 14.25 -18.36
N ASP A 244 4.20 13.28 -19.07
CA ASP A 244 3.05 13.47 -19.95
C ASP A 244 1.84 12.71 -19.38
N THR A 245 1.11 13.35 -18.47
CA THR A 245 -0.07 12.73 -17.87
C THR A 245 -1.30 12.67 -18.80
N VAL A 246 -1.16 13.12 -20.06
CA VAL A 246 -2.24 13.10 -21.06
C VAL A 246 -2.08 11.91 -22.00
N ASN A 247 -0.86 11.62 -22.44
CA ASN A 247 -0.61 10.53 -23.40
C ASN A 247 0.52 9.57 -23.02
N GLY A 248 1.22 9.82 -21.91
CA GLY A 248 2.32 9.03 -21.40
C GLY A 248 1.91 8.02 -20.33
N CYS A 249 0.70 8.13 -19.78
CA CYS A 249 0.17 7.23 -18.76
C CYS A 249 -1.34 7.03 -18.92
N ALA A 250 -1.88 5.98 -18.31
CA ALA A 250 -3.31 5.76 -18.22
C ALA A 250 -3.85 6.29 -16.89
N GLY A 251 -5.01 6.96 -16.92
CA GLY A 251 -5.70 7.48 -15.73
C GLY A 251 -6.01 8.97 -15.81
N VAL A 252 -6.61 9.50 -14.76
CA VAL A 252 -6.89 10.94 -14.62
C VAL A 252 -6.46 11.37 -13.23
N SER A 253 -5.53 12.34 -13.14
CA SER A 253 -5.02 12.82 -11.86
C SER A 253 -6.15 13.24 -10.92
N GLY A 254 -6.10 12.73 -9.69
CA GLY A 254 -7.10 12.92 -8.63
C GLY A 254 -8.29 11.96 -8.66
N GLN A 255 -8.51 11.23 -9.76
CA GLN A 255 -9.60 10.26 -9.90
C GLN A 255 -9.09 8.83 -9.69
N VAL A 256 -9.77 8.05 -8.86
CA VAL A 256 -9.29 6.73 -8.41
C VAL A 256 -9.44 5.70 -9.52
N ILE A 257 -8.41 4.87 -9.72
CA ILE A 257 -8.46 3.66 -10.54
C ILE A 257 -9.05 2.51 -9.71
N ASP A 258 -9.94 1.71 -10.29
CA ASP A 258 -10.48 0.49 -9.67
C ASP A 258 -10.24 -0.79 -10.49
N ALA A 259 -9.85 -0.66 -11.77
CA ALA A 259 -9.42 -1.78 -12.60
C ALA A 259 -8.36 -1.40 -13.65
N VAL A 260 -7.57 -2.40 -14.05
CA VAL A 260 -6.49 -2.29 -15.03
C VAL A 260 -6.65 -3.38 -16.07
N GLN A 261 -6.44 -3.05 -17.35
CA GLN A 261 -6.39 -4.01 -18.43
C GLN A 261 -5.10 -3.86 -19.24
N LEU A 262 -4.45 -4.97 -19.58
CA LEU A 262 -3.21 -5.01 -20.35
C LEU A 262 -3.34 -5.95 -21.54
N HIS A 263 -2.52 -5.74 -22.56
CA HIS A 263 -2.35 -6.69 -23.65
C HIS A 263 -0.91 -6.61 -24.16
N TYR A 264 -0.22 -7.76 -24.18
CA TYR A 264 1.15 -7.86 -24.69
C TYR A 264 1.19 -8.57 -26.04
N THR A 265 1.92 -7.97 -26.98
CA THR A 265 2.21 -8.55 -28.28
C THR A 265 3.65 -9.03 -28.32
N THR A 266 3.82 -10.35 -28.35
CA THR A 266 5.12 -11.01 -28.52
C THR A 266 5.75 -10.64 -29.87
N PRO A 267 7.04 -10.25 -29.93
CA PRO A 267 7.73 -10.01 -31.19
C PRO A 267 7.78 -11.24 -32.10
N ALA A 268 7.77 -11.01 -33.41
CA ALA A 268 7.91 -12.09 -34.39
C ALA A 268 9.22 -12.88 -34.17
N GLY A 269 9.12 -14.21 -34.20
CA GLY A 269 10.26 -15.12 -34.00
C GLY A 269 10.65 -15.38 -32.55
N ARG A 270 9.92 -14.82 -31.57
CA ARG A 270 10.07 -15.16 -30.14
C ARG A 270 9.06 -16.23 -29.73
N THR A 271 9.34 -16.90 -28.62
CA THR A 271 8.38 -17.78 -27.94
C THR A 271 7.18 -16.95 -27.50
N LEU A 272 5.98 -17.46 -27.74
CA LEU A 272 4.73 -16.80 -27.35
C LEU A 272 4.71 -16.58 -25.83
N ALA A 273 4.47 -15.34 -25.44
CA ALA A 273 4.25 -14.92 -24.07
C ALA A 273 3.09 -13.92 -24.00
N GLN A 274 2.55 -13.74 -22.81
CA GLN A 274 1.44 -12.84 -22.51
C GLN A 274 1.77 -11.95 -21.31
N ALA A 275 1.01 -10.86 -21.17
CA ALA A 275 0.98 -10.13 -19.91
C ALA A 275 0.16 -10.93 -18.89
N TRP A 276 0.80 -11.34 -17.81
CA TRP A 276 0.13 -11.88 -16.62
C TRP A 276 0.13 -10.81 -15.55
N TYR A 277 -1.01 -10.57 -14.93
CA TYR A 277 -1.10 -9.54 -13.90
C TYR A 277 -2.23 -9.81 -12.90
N ARG A 278 -2.06 -9.30 -11.69
CA ARG A 278 -3.06 -9.38 -10.63
C ARG A 278 -2.99 -8.15 -9.76
N SER A 279 -4.08 -7.83 -9.07
CA SER A 279 -4.16 -6.66 -8.21
C SER A 279 -4.72 -7.01 -6.84
N GLN A 280 -4.52 -6.10 -5.91
CA GLN A 280 -5.25 -6.04 -4.65
C GLN A 280 -6.03 -4.73 -4.58
N THR A 281 -7.15 -4.72 -3.87
CA THR A 281 -7.95 -3.52 -3.66
C THR A 281 -7.70 -2.97 -2.26
N ALA A 282 -7.95 -1.67 -2.07
CA ALA A 282 -7.80 -1.03 -0.77
C ALA A 282 -8.90 -1.48 0.21
N ALA A 283 -9.94 -2.16 -0.27
CA ALA A 283 -11.08 -2.60 0.54
C ALA A 283 -10.98 -4.05 1.02
N ARG A 284 -10.04 -4.85 0.50
CA ARG A 284 -9.89 -6.25 0.90
C ARG A 284 -8.44 -6.74 0.90
N GLN A 285 -8.23 -7.82 1.64
CA GLN A 285 -6.97 -8.54 1.63
C GLN A 285 -6.84 -9.48 0.45
N GLY A 286 -5.57 -9.70 0.07
CA GLY A 286 -5.17 -10.78 -0.81
C GLY A 286 -5.25 -10.37 -2.27
N TRP A 287 -4.40 -11.01 -3.06
CA TRP A 287 -4.42 -10.85 -4.51
C TRP A 287 -5.73 -11.38 -5.08
N LEU A 288 -6.37 -10.58 -5.93
CA LEU A 288 -7.46 -11.01 -6.79
C LEU A 288 -6.96 -12.05 -7.81
N PRO A 289 -7.87 -12.78 -8.47
CA PRO A 289 -7.49 -13.73 -9.51
C PRO A 289 -6.57 -13.11 -10.56
N THR A 290 -5.65 -13.92 -11.06
CA THR A 290 -4.72 -13.51 -12.10
C THR A 290 -5.43 -13.39 -13.45
N VAL A 291 -5.02 -12.37 -14.20
CA VAL A 291 -5.50 -12.04 -15.54
C VAL A 291 -4.38 -12.28 -16.54
N CYS A 292 -4.75 -12.75 -17.73
CA CYS A 292 -3.86 -12.99 -18.86
C CYS A 292 -4.32 -12.13 -20.04
N ASP A 293 -3.49 -11.17 -20.45
CA ASP A 293 -3.84 -10.11 -21.40
C ASP A 293 -5.23 -9.52 -21.11
N ASP A 294 -6.11 -9.45 -22.11
CA ASP A 294 -7.48 -8.95 -22.00
C ASP A 294 -8.50 -10.06 -21.68
N GLY A 295 -8.02 -11.20 -21.18
CA GLY A 295 -8.80 -12.40 -20.86
C GLY A 295 -9.09 -13.30 -22.06
N THR A 296 -8.70 -12.91 -23.28
CA THR A 296 -8.97 -13.70 -24.50
C THR A 296 -7.94 -14.81 -24.75
N SER A 297 -6.72 -14.69 -24.22
CA SER A 297 -5.61 -15.61 -24.48
C SER A 297 -5.72 -16.96 -23.75
N TYR A 298 -6.18 -16.96 -22.49
CA TYR A 298 -6.21 -18.16 -21.62
C TYR A 298 -7.58 -18.39 -20.93
N GLY A 299 -8.56 -17.50 -21.16
CA GLY A 299 -9.82 -17.49 -20.41
C GLY A 299 -9.63 -17.03 -18.96
N GLY A 300 -10.71 -16.61 -18.31
CA GLY A 300 -10.69 -16.04 -16.96
C GLY A 300 -11.17 -14.59 -16.94
N ASP A 301 -10.72 -13.84 -15.94
CA ASP A 301 -11.04 -12.43 -15.81
C ASP A 301 -10.40 -11.63 -16.95
N THR A 302 -11.07 -10.56 -17.39
CA THR A 302 -10.61 -9.73 -18.51
C THR A 302 -9.83 -8.49 -18.06
N PHE A 303 -9.75 -8.24 -16.75
CA PHE A 303 -9.05 -7.12 -16.14
C PHE A 303 -8.69 -7.46 -14.69
N ALA A 304 -7.66 -6.81 -14.15
CA ALA A 304 -7.29 -6.93 -12.74
C ALA A 304 -7.89 -5.76 -11.96
N GLY A 305 -8.60 -6.05 -10.88
CA GLY A 305 -9.25 -5.04 -10.05
C GLY A 305 -10.68 -5.46 -9.73
N MET A 306 -11.43 -4.54 -9.13
CA MET A 306 -12.83 -4.76 -8.82
C MET A 306 -13.58 -3.45 -8.91
N PHE A 307 -14.62 -3.41 -9.74
CA PHE A 307 -15.42 -2.20 -9.90
C PHE A 307 -15.96 -1.72 -8.56
N GLY A 308 -15.74 -0.44 -8.28
CA GLY A 308 -16.12 0.22 -7.04
C GLY A 308 -15.12 0.07 -5.88
N GLU A 309 -14.00 -0.63 -6.06
CA GLU A 309 -12.95 -0.74 -5.03
C GLU A 309 -11.62 -0.14 -5.52
N PRO A 310 -11.01 0.80 -4.77
CA PRO A 310 -9.75 1.41 -5.18
C PRO A 310 -8.64 0.39 -5.41
N LEU A 311 -7.88 0.55 -6.50
CA LEU A 311 -6.67 -0.21 -6.78
C LEU A 311 -5.57 0.14 -5.77
N ASP A 312 -5.14 -0.86 -5.01
CA ASP A 312 -4.13 -0.75 -3.95
C ASP A 312 -2.75 -1.13 -4.45
N ARG A 313 -2.64 -2.33 -5.02
CA ARG A 313 -1.38 -2.91 -5.47
C ARG A 313 -1.55 -3.62 -6.80
N LEU A 314 -0.48 -3.62 -7.60
CA LEU A 314 -0.45 -4.26 -8.91
C LEU A 314 0.83 -5.08 -9.10
N GLN A 315 0.68 -6.30 -9.59
CA GLN A 315 1.78 -7.16 -10.05
C GLN A 315 1.65 -7.43 -11.53
N ILE A 316 2.76 -7.35 -12.27
CA ILE A 316 2.78 -7.60 -13.71
C ILE A 316 4.01 -8.45 -14.06
N ALA A 317 3.85 -9.38 -15.00
CA ALA A 317 4.92 -10.20 -15.54
C ALA A 317 4.65 -10.49 -17.01
N ILE A 318 5.71 -10.64 -17.82
CA ILE A 318 5.58 -11.16 -19.19
C ILE A 318 6.15 -12.58 -19.24
N SER A 319 5.28 -13.56 -19.49
CA SER A 319 5.60 -14.98 -19.32
C SER A 319 4.78 -15.85 -20.28
N ASP A 320 5.27 -17.06 -20.58
CA ASP A 320 4.57 -18.08 -21.37
C ASP A 320 3.55 -18.90 -20.55
N GLY A 321 3.42 -18.60 -19.25
CA GLY A 321 2.44 -19.17 -18.34
C GLY A 321 2.28 -18.35 -17.06
N ASN A 322 1.29 -18.69 -16.23
CA ASN A 322 0.98 -17.94 -15.01
C ASN A 322 2.17 -17.95 -14.02
N PRO A 323 2.78 -16.77 -13.73
CA PRO A 323 3.93 -16.66 -12.85
C PRO A 323 3.59 -16.53 -11.34
N PHE A 324 2.30 -16.42 -10.99
CA PHE A 324 1.80 -15.92 -9.71
C PHE A 324 1.21 -16.96 -8.76
#